data_AF-A0A830D8K6-F1
#
_entry.id   AF-A0A830D8K6-F1
#
_cell.length_a   1.000
_cell.length_b   1.000
_cell.length_c   1.000
_cell.angle_alpha   90.00
_cell.angle_beta   90.00
_cell.angle_gamma   90.00
#
_symmetry.space_group_name_H-M   'P 1'
#
loop_
_entity.id
_entity.type
_entity.pdbx_description
1 polymer ?
#
loop_
_entity_poly.entity_id
_entity_poly.type
_entity_poly.pdbx_seq_one_letter_code
_entity_poly.pdbx_strand_id
1 'polypeptide(L)'
;RDLSNRVYALDEARECAIKKAEEKETTLGSEYPSFMRSMLPSHVSGGFWLGLLTVLCKRILPMSDEVITLVNEQGEEWPTIYLARKCGLSGGWKKFAVDPDLVDGDTLVFQSIKPTVFKVFITRA
;
A
#
# COMPACT_ATOMS: atom_id res chain seq x y z
N ARG A 1 11.57 -3.50 22.84
CA ARG A 1 10.42 -3.86 21.98
C ARG A 1 10.71 -5.25 21.46
N ASP A 2 9.98 -6.25 21.92
CA ASP A 2 10.20 -7.65 21.53
C ASP A 2 9.88 -7.82 20.03
N LEU A 3 10.84 -8.32 19.26
CA LEU A 3 10.73 -8.51 17.81
C LEU A 3 10.61 -9.99 17.43
N SER A 4 10.58 -10.89 18.41
CA SER A 4 10.61 -12.35 18.21
C SER A 4 9.36 -12.92 17.54
N ASN A 5 8.24 -12.17 17.54
CA ASN A 5 6.99 -12.57 16.87
C ASN A 5 6.88 -12.11 15.41
N ARG A 6 7.95 -11.61 14.79
CA ARG A 6 7.92 -11.22 13.36
C ARG A 6 7.95 -12.46 12.49
N VAL A 7 6.79 -12.82 11.95
CA VAL A 7 6.66 -13.80 10.88
C VAL A 7 7.06 -13.11 9.58
N TYR A 8 8.02 -13.71 8.88
CA TYR A 8 8.46 -13.29 7.55
C TYR A 8 7.89 -14.25 6.53
N ALA A 9 7.40 -13.73 5.41
CA ALA A 9 7.00 -14.56 4.29
C ALA A 9 8.21 -15.30 3.71
N LEU A 10 7.96 -16.50 3.19
CA LEU A 10 8.91 -17.23 2.35
C LEU A 10 9.14 -16.50 1.03
N ASP A 11 10.29 -16.69 0.42
CA ASP A 11 10.63 -15.98 -0.81
C ASP A 11 9.71 -16.40 -1.98
N GLU A 12 9.35 -17.68 -2.07
CA GLU A 12 8.41 -18.17 -3.08
C GLU A 12 7.00 -17.56 -2.90
N ALA A 13 6.58 -17.36 -1.65
CA ALA A 13 5.32 -16.72 -1.30
C ALA A 13 5.31 -15.24 -1.74
N ARG A 14 6.40 -14.51 -1.48
CA ARG A 14 6.57 -13.12 -1.94
C ARG A 14 6.53 -13.01 -3.47
N GLU A 15 7.26 -13.88 -4.17
CA GLU A 15 7.29 -13.90 -5.64
C GLU A 15 5.90 -14.17 -6.22
N CYS A 16 5.15 -15.10 -5.62
CA CYS A 16 3.77 -15.40 -6.01
C CYS A 16 2.85 -14.18 -5.82
N ALA A 17 2.94 -13.48 -4.69
CA ALA A 17 2.16 -12.27 -4.43
C ALA A 17 2.48 -11.15 -5.42
N ILE A 18 3.77 -10.93 -5.71
CA ILE A 18 4.24 -9.92 -6.68
C ILE A 18 3.70 -10.25 -8.08
N LYS A 19 3.82 -11.49 -8.53
CA LYS A 19 3.32 -11.89 -9.86
C LYS A 19 1.82 -11.67 -10.01
N LYS A 20 1.03 -12.04 -8.98
CA LYS A 20 -0.42 -11.76 -8.97
C LYS A 20 -0.71 -10.26 -9.01
N ALA A 21 0.11 -9.45 -8.35
CA ALA A 21 -0.04 -7.99 -8.35
C ALA A 21 0.27 -7.39 -9.72
N GLU A 22 1.30 -7.89 -10.42
CA GLU A 22 1.64 -7.49 -11.79
C GLU A 22 0.53 -7.84 -12.78
N GLU A 23 -0.04 -9.04 -12.66
CA GLU A 23 -1.19 -9.47 -13.46
C GLU A 23 -2.38 -8.55 -13.20
N LYS A 24 -2.68 -8.26 -11.93
CA LYS A 24 -3.75 -7.32 -11.56
C LYS A 24 -3.49 -5.92 -12.12
N GLU A 25 -2.28 -5.36 -11.96
CA GLU A 25 -1.92 -4.04 -12.49
C GLU A 25 -2.11 -3.99 -14.01
N THR A 26 -1.69 -5.03 -14.73
CA THR A 26 -1.88 -5.15 -16.19
C THR A 26 -3.36 -5.13 -16.57
N THR A 27 -4.22 -5.85 -15.83
CA THR A 27 -5.66 -5.90 -16.11
C THR A 27 -6.40 -4.58 -15.87
N LEU A 28 -5.85 -3.69 -15.04
CA LEU A 28 -6.44 -2.38 -14.75
C LEU A 28 -6.33 -1.39 -15.93
N GLY A 29 -5.46 -1.67 -16.89
CA GLY A 29 -5.20 -0.78 -18.03
C GLY A 29 -4.50 0.52 -17.65
N SER A 30 -4.48 1.48 -18.57
CA SER A 30 -3.73 2.73 -18.44
C SER A 30 -4.59 3.98 -18.17
N GLU A 31 -5.90 3.81 -17.97
CA GLU A 31 -6.83 4.92 -17.74
C GLU A 31 -6.46 5.71 -16.47
N TYR A 32 -6.05 5.01 -15.41
CA TYR A 32 -5.63 5.59 -14.14
C TYR A 32 -4.20 5.17 -13.82
N PRO A 33 -3.35 6.07 -13.29
CA PRO A 33 -2.00 5.70 -12.91
C PRO A 33 -2.03 4.73 -11.72
N SER A 34 -1.24 3.68 -11.82
CA SER A 34 -1.08 2.67 -10.78
C SER A 34 0.37 2.51 -10.34
N PHE A 35 0.56 1.88 -9.18
CA PHE A 35 1.86 1.40 -8.73
C PHE A 35 1.70 0.30 -7.69
N MET A 36 2.75 -0.53 -7.52
CA MET A 36 2.78 -1.61 -6.55
C MET A 36 3.69 -1.35 -5.34
N ARG A 37 3.35 -1.97 -4.21
CA ARG A 37 4.21 -2.05 -3.00
C ARG A 37 4.09 -3.40 -2.32
N SER A 38 5.21 -4.08 -2.15
CA SER A 38 5.32 -5.23 -1.27
C SER A 38 5.50 -4.79 0.18
N MET A 39 4.79 -5.43 1.09
CA MET A 39 4.74 -5.10 2.50
C MET A 39 5.96 -5.68 3.22
N LEU A 40 6.59 -4.84 4.04
CA LEU A 40 7.67 -5.21 4.95
C LEU A 40 7.12 -5.18 6.38
N PRO A 41 7.79 -5.81 7.37
CA PRO A 41 7.27 -5.81 8.74
C PRO A 41 7.21 -4.40 9.35
N SER A 42 8.08 -3.49 8.90
CA SER A 42 8.02 -2.07 9.28
C SER A 42 6.72 -1.40 8.83
N HIS A 43 6.13 -1.84 7.72
CA HIS A 43 4.88 -1.32 7.19
C HIS A 43 3.66 -1.86 7.95
N VAL A 44 3.67 -3.13 8.39
CA VAL A 44 2.43 -3.82 8.81
C VAL A 44 2.39 -4.38 10.24
N SER A 45 3.53 -4.49 10.94
CA SER A 45 3.54 -5.07 12.30
C SER A 45 4.38 -4.30 13.32
N GLY A 46 5.32 -3.47 12.86
CA GLY A 46 6.21 -2.69 13.71
C GLY A 46 5.95 -1.19 13.71
N GLY A 47 6.23 -0.55 12.58
CA GLY A 47 6.26 0.92 12.46
C GLY A 47 4.93 1.51 12.05
N PHE A 48 4.17 0.80 11.21
CA PHE A 48 2.96 1.31 10.57
C PHE A 48 3.22 2.64 9.84
N TRP A 49 4.30 2.65 9.06
CA TRP A 49 4.66 3.73 8.15
C TRP A 49 4.93 3.13 6.78
N LEU A 50 4.22 3.58 5.74
CA LEU A 50 4.45 3.15 4.36
C LEU A 50 5.18 4.24 3.59
N GLY A 51 6.49 4.05 3.40
CA GLY A 51 7.28 4.88 2.49
C GLY A 51 6.93 4.59 1.03
N LEU A 52 6.84 5.64 0.22
CA LEU A 52 6.58 5.57 -1.22
C LEU A 52 7.78 6.16 -1.98
N LEU A 53 8.01 5.67 -3.21
CA LEU A 53 9.04 6.22 -4.08
C LEU A 53 8.76 7.69 -4.38
N THR A 54 9.74 8.55 -4.11
CA THR A 54 9.67 10.01 -4.28
C THR A 54 9.25 10.43 -5.69
N VAL A 55 9.76 9.72 -6.71
CA VAL A 55 9.43 10.01 -8.12
C VAL A 55 7.95 9.79 -8.41
N LEU A 56 7.36 8.73 -7.87
CA LEU A 56 5.93 8.48 -8.01
C LEU A 56 5.13 9.56 -7.29
N CYS A 57 5.49 9.86 -6.04
CA CYS A 57 4.81 10.86 -5.23
C CYS A 57 4.71 12.22 -5.94
N LYS A 58 5.82 12.70 -6.50
CA LYS A 58 5.85 13.98 -7.22
C LYS A 58 4.98 14.00 -8.50
N ARG A 59 4.69 12.82 -9.07
CA ARG A 59 3.90 12.68 -10.30
C ARG A 59 2.41 12.49 -10.03
N ILE A 60 2.05 11.75 -8.99
CA ILE A 60 0.67 11.26 -8.78
C ILE A 60 0.03 11.77 -7.49
N LEU A 61 0.80 12.30 -6.54
CA LEU A 61 0.30 12.69 -5.21
C LEU A 61 0.27 14.21 -5.01
N PRO A 62 -0.53 14.70 -4.06
CA PRO A 62 -0.52 16.11 -3.65
C PRO A 62 0.88 16.61 -3.26
N MET A 63 1.11 17.91 -3.43
CA MET A 63 2.37 18.56 -3.05
C MET A 63 2.42 18.97 -1.56
N SER A 64 1.29 18.92 -0.87
CA SER A 64 1.13 19.18 0.56
C SER A 64 0.66 17.93 1.30
N ASP A 65 0.84 17.94 2.62
CA ASP A 65 0.25 16.91 3.47
C ASP A 65 -1.28 16.92 3.26
N GLU A 66 -1.87 15.74 3.11
CA GLU A 66 -3.26 15.60 2.72
C GLU A 66 -3.83 14.26 3.20
N VAL A 67 -5.15 14.18 3.33
CA VAL A 67 -5.83 12.90 3.55
C VAL A 67 -5.93 12.16 2.23
N ILE A 68 -5.39 10.95 2.20
CA ILE A 68 -5.53 10.00 1.11
C ILE A 68 -6.45 8.87 1.56
N THR A 69 -7.57 8.71 0.88
CA THR A 69 -8.53 7.63 1.13
C THR A 69 -8.14 6.39 0.34
N LEU A 70 -7.92 5.28 1.03
CA LEU A 70 -7.74 3.97 0.44
C LEU A 70 -9.09 3.26 0.37
N VAL A 71 -9.46 2.75 -0.80
CA VAL A 71 -10.76 2.11 -1.04
C VAL A 71 -10.54 0.70 -1.58
N ASN A 72 -11.15 -0.32 -0.98
CA ASN A 72 -11.03 -1.70 -1.48
C ASN A 72 -12.05 -2.00 -2.59
N GLU A 73 -12.11 -3.26 -3.03
CA GLU A 73 -13.03 -3.72 -4.07
C GLU A 73 -14.50 -3.69 -3.63
N GLN A 74 -14.76 -3.75 -2.31
CA GLN A 74 -16.08 -3.70 -1.70
C GLN A 74 -16.57 -2.26 -1.45
N GLY A 75 -15.72 -1.25 -1.68
CA GLY A 75 -16.04 0.15 -1.44
C GLY A 75 -15.83 0.60 0.02
N GLU A 76 -15.21 -0.23 0.86
CA GLU A 76 -14.82 0.15 2.21
C GLU A 76 -13.65 1.14 2.15
N GLU A 77 -13.67 2.13 3.05
CA GLU A 77 -12.75 3.26 3.01
C GLU A 77 -11.88 3.37 4.26
N TRP A 78 -10.59 3.63 4.05
CA TRP A 78 -9.63 3.92 5.09
C TRP A 78 -8.93 5.26 4.82
N PRO A 79 -9.26 6.33 5.57
CA PRO A 79 -8.54 7.59 5.46
C PRO A 79 -7.14 7.45 6.06
N THR A 80 -6.13 7.90 5.32
CA THR A 80 -4.73 7.91 5.74
C THR A 80 -4.12 9.29 5.58
N ILE A 81 -3.12 9.64 6.40
CA ILE A 81 -2.39 10.89 6.30
C ILE A 81 -1.16 10.68 5.43
N TYR A 82 -1.16 11.33 4.27
CA TYR A 82 0.01 11.43 3.42
C TYR A 82 0.87 12.62 3.83
N LEU A 83 2.16 12.36 4.03
CA LEU A 83 3.16 13.37 4.36
C LEU A 83 4.00 13.67 3.12
N ALA A 84 3.72 14.79 2.43
CA ALA A 84 4.31 15.09 1.14
C ALA A 84 5.85 15.19 1.19
N ARG A 85 6.36 15.85 2.23
CA ARG A 85 7.82 15.98 2.44
C ARG A 85 8.52 14.64 2.70
N LYS A 86 7.81 13.67 3.28
CA LYS A 86 8.35 12.35 3.61
C LYS A 86 7.99 11.28 2.58
N CYS A 87 7.14 11.61 1.60
CA CYS A 87 6.67 10.71 0.55
C CYS A 87 6.14 9.40 1.13
N GLY A 88 5.14 9.46 2.02
CA GLY A 88 4.60 8.24 2.63
C GLY A 88 3.32 8.42 3.43
N LEU A 89 2.66 7.30 3.73
CA LEU A 89 1.42 7.23 4.50
C LEU A 89 1.72 6.94 5.98
N SER A 90 1.10 7.72 6.86
CA SER A 90 1.30 7.69 8.32
C SER A 90 -0.01 7.43 9.09
N GLY A 91 -0.63 8.48 9.65
CA GLY A 91 -1.88 8.36 10.41
C GLY A 91 -2.92 7.59 9.60
N GLY A 92 -3.70 6.73 10.26
CA GLY A 92 -4.68 5.86 9.59
C GLY A 92 -4.10 4.63 8.89
N TRP A 93 -2.81 4.62 8.49
CA TRP A 93 -2.19 3.46 7.82
C TRP A 93 -2.24 2.21 8.69
N LYS A 94 -2.00 2.33 10.01
CA LYS A 94 -2.14 1.20 10.93
C LYS A 94 -3.51 0.54 10.85
N LYS A 95 -4.57 1.33 10.78
CA LYS A 95 -5.94 0.82 10.70
C LYS A 95 -6.14 0.06 9.38
N PHE A 96 -5.73 0.66 8.26
CA PHE A 96 -5.75 -0.01 6.96
C PHE A 96 -4.89 -1.28 6.92
N ALA A 97 -3.77 -1.35 7.65
CA ALA A 97 -2.96 -2.55 7.67
C ALA A 97 -3.58 -3.66 8.54
N VAL A 98 -4.26 -3.31 9.64
CA VAL A 98 -4.80 -4.29 10.60
C VAL A 98 -6.18 -4.81 10.18
N ASP A 99 -7.08 -3.94 9.70
CA ASP A 99 -8.45 -4.35 9.37
C ASP A 99 -8.53 -5.47 8.30
N PRO A 100 -7.77 -5.42 7.18
CA PRO A 100 -7.66 -6.53 6.24
C PRO A 100 -6.54 -7.51 6.59
N ASP A 101 -5.91 -7.43 7.77
CA ASP A 101 -4.84 -8.33 8.22
C ASP A 101 -3.66 -8.43 7.23
N LEU A 102 -3.07 -7.28 6.87
CA LEU A 102 -1.87 -7.24 6.03
C LEU A 102 -0.67 -7.80 6.79
N VAL A 103 0.09 -8.65 6.11
CA VAL A 103 1.31 -9.28 6.65
C VAL A 103 2.53 -8.97 5.79
N ASP A 104 3.71 -9.36 6.28
CA ASP A 104 4.94 -9.29 5.51
C ASP A 104 4.81 -10.11 4.21
N GLY A 105 5.28 -9.57 3.09
CA GLY A 105 5.23 -10.22 1.78
C GLY A 105 3.96 -9.96 0.96
N ASP A 106 2.83 -9.59 1.58
CA ASP A 106 1.64 -9.14 0.84
C ASP A 106 2.01 -8.00 -0.11
N THR A 107 1.41 -7.98 -1.31
CA THR A 107 1.66 -6.92 -2.30
C THR A 107 0.38 -6.15 -2.58
N LEU A 108 0.48 -4.83 -2.54
CA LEU A 108 -0.60 -3.91 -2.81
C LEU A 108 -0.45 -3.30 -4.19
N VAL A 109 -1.53 -3.26 -4.97
CA VAL A 109 -1.65 -2.43 -6.17
C VAL A 109 -2.50 -1.21 -5.83
N PHE A 110 -1.94 -0.02 -5.95
CA PHE A 110 -2.64 1.25 -5.78
C PHE A 110 -3.01 1.81 -7.16
N GLN A 111 -4.25 2.21 -7.36
CA GLN A 111 -4.73 2.89 -8.57
C GLN A 111 -5.36 4.23 -8.22
N SER A 112 -4.83 5.34 -8.76
CA SER A 112 -5.30 6.70 -8.45
C SER A 112 -6.58 7.01 -9.23
N ILE A 113 -7.75 6.82 -8.61
CA ILE A 113 -9.04 7.09 -9.26
C ILE A 113 -9.50 8.55 -9.09
N LYS A 114 -8.97 9.25 -8.08
CA LYS A 114 -9.10 10.69 -7.86
C LYS A 114 -7.78 11.23 -7.26
N PRO A 115 -7.56 12.56 -7.20
CA PRO A 115 -6.31 13.12 -6.67
C PRO A 115 -5.93 12.66 -5.25
N THR A 116 -6.93 12.33 -4.42
CA THR A 116 -6.76 11.91 -3.02
C THR A 116 -7.44 10.58 -2.71
N VAL A 117 -7.78 9.79 -3.73
CA VAL A 117 -8.44 8.49 -3.55
C VAL A 117 -7.73 7.42 -4.37
N PHE A 118 -7.23 6.40 -3.67
CA PHE A 118 -6.68 5.20 -4.28
C PHE A 118 -7.64 4.04 -4.13
N LYS A 119 -7.94 3.38 -5.24
CA LYS A 119 -8.43 2.00 -5.19
C LYS A 119 -7.25 1.08 -4.90
N VAL A 120 -7.40 0.17 -3.95
CA VAL A 120 -6.33 -0.71 -3.49
C VAL A 120 -6.73 -2.17 -3.67
N PHE A 121 -5.83 -2.95 -4.24
CA PHE A 121 -5.96 -4.39 -4.42
C PHE A 121 -4.86 -5.10 -3.64
N ILE A 122 -5.22 -6.16 -2.93
CA ILE A 122 -4.30 -6.91 -2.06
C ILE A 122 -4.05 -8.28 -2.67
N THR A 123 -2.78 -8.61 -2.93
CA THR A 123 -2.36 -9.98 -3.25
C THR A 123 -1.57 -10.55 -2.08
N ARG A 124 -1.94 -11.77 -1.67
CA ARG A 124 -1.38 -12.41 -0.47
C ARG A 124 -0.14 -13.23 -0.81
N ALA A 125 0.87 -13.14 0.06
CA ALA A 125 2.02 -14.04 0.08
C ALA A 125 1.62 -15.42 0.62
#